data_AF-A0A5C7JBS3-F1
#
_entry.id   AF-A0A5C7JBS3-F1
#
_cell.length_a   1.000
_cell.length_b   1.000
_cell.length_c   1.000
_cell.angle_alpha   90.00
_cell.angle_beta   90.00
_cell.angle_gamma   90.00
#
_symmetry.space_group_name_H-M   'P 1'
#
loop_
_entity.id
_entity.type
_entity.pdbx_description
1 polymer ?
#
loop_
_entity_poly.entity_id
_entity_poly.type
_entity_poly.pdbx_seq_one_letter_code
_entity_poly.pdbx_strand_id
1 'polypeptide(L)' 'MKRLLFCAAAVCLLVLPGCASTGESRFSNDAKFVVDQEYVDAVNSASRKMGVRVTWVNPPTIRVEKGDIRD' A
#
# COMPACT_ATOMS: atom_id res chain seq x y z
N MET A 1 -35.59 22.04 28.06
CA MET A 1 -35.65 21.54 26.67
C MET A 1 -34.51 22.06 25.78
N LYS A 2 -34.30 23.38 25.63
CA LYS A 2 -33.21 23.92 24.78
C LYS A 2 -31.80 23.41 25.13
N ARG A 3 -31.48 23.27 26.43
CA ARG A 3 -30.17 22.75 26.90
C ARG A 3 -29.92 21.28 26.51
N LEU A 4 -30.98 20.46 26.49
CA LEU A 4 -30.88 19.05 26.07
C LEU A 4 -30.63 18.92 24.57
N LEU A 5 -31.22 19.82 23.76
CA LEU A 5 -30.98 19.88 22.32
C LEU A 5 -29.53 20.27 22.00
N PHE A 6 -28.94 21.21 22.75
CA PHE A 6 -27.53 21.57 22.57
C PHE A 6 -26.58 20.43 22.95
N CYS A 7 -26.85 19.70 24.04
CA CYS A 7 -26.05 18.54 24.41
C CYS A 7 -26.13 17.43 23.35
N ALA A 8 -27.33 17.15 22.83
CA ALA A 8 -27.51 16.15 21.77
C ALA A 8 -26.76 16.54 20.48
N ALA A 9 -26.84 17.81 20.07
CA ALA A 9 -26.11 18.30 18.90
C ALA A 9 -24.58 18.19 19.06
N ALA A 10 -24.06 18.50 20.25
CA ALA A 10 -22.62 18.37 20.54
C ALA A 10 -22.14 16.92 20.45
N VAL A 11 -22.93 15.96 20.97
CA VAL A 11 -22.61 14.53 20.87
C VAL A 11 -22.63 14.07 19.41
N CYS A 12 -23.62 14.47 18.62
CA CYS A 12 -23.67 14.13 17.19
C CYS A 12 -22.48 14.67 16.40
N LEU A 13 -22.02 15.89 16.69
CA LEU A 13 -20.86 16.50 16.03
C LEU A 13 -19.55 15.76 16.35
N LEU A 14 -19.42 15.20 17.55
CA LEU A 14 -18.24 14.42 17.96
C LEU A 14 -18.19 13.01 17.35
N VAL A 15 -19.30 12.47 16.88
CA VAL A 15 -19.36 11.13 16.24
C VAL A 15 -18.96 11.17 14.75
N LEU A 16 -19.15 12.30 14.08
CA LEU A 16 -18.79 12.50 12.66
C LEU A 16 -17.33 12.18 12.30
N PRO A 17 -16.29 12.61 13.07
CA PRO A 17 -14.90 12.24 12.76
C PRO A 17 -14.61 10.74 12.94
N GLY A 18 -15.43 10.00 13.70
CA GLY A 18 -15.31 8.55 13.86
C GLY A 18 -15.56 7.78 12.57
N CYS A 19 -16.41 8.29 11.67
CA CYS A 19 -16.67 7.66 10.37
C CYS A 19 -15.53 7.82 9.35
N ALA A 20 -14.64 8.80 9.55
CA ALA A 20 -13.48 9.04 8.70
C ALA A 20 -12.15 8.55 9.33
N SER A 21 -12.18 8.08 10.58
CA SER A 21 -10.97 7.70 11.34
C SER A 21 -10.40 6.34 10.94
N THR A 22 -11.15 5.50 10.23
CA THR A 22 -10.56 4.33 9.60
C THR A 22 -9.74 4.85 8.42
N GLY A 23 -8.44 5.06 8.61
CA GLY A 23 -7.51 5.59 7.60
C GLY A 23 -7.34 4.72 6.34
N GLU A 24 -8.21 3.74 6.14
CA GLU A 24 -8.31 2.90 4.96
C GLU A 24 -9.35 3.54 4.02
N SER A 25 -8.88 4.10 2.90
CA SER A 25 -9.78 4.58 1.87
C SER A 25 -10.22 3.41 0.99
N ARG A 26 -11.44 3.40 0.44
CA ARG A 26 -11.85 2.34 -0.50
C ARG A 26 -11.01 2.31 -1.79
N PHE A 27 -10.22 3.36 -2.01
CA PHE A 27 -9.26 3.50 -3.10
C PHE A 27 -7.83 3.11 -2.73
N SER A 28 -7.52 2.90 -1.45
CA SER A 28 -6.23 2.32 -1.00
C SER A 28 -6.23 0.80 -1.12
N ASN A 29 -6.95 0.28 -2.12
CA ASN A 29 -6.81 -1.08 -2.62
C ASN A 29 -5.53 -1.14 -3.46
N ASP A 30 -4.44 -0.76 -2.81
CA ASP A 30 -3.16 -0.40 -3.40
C ASP A 30 -2.48 -1.69 -3.83
N ALA A 31 -2.73 -2.07 -5.09
CA ALA A 31 -1.84 -2.97 -5.79
C ALA A 31 -0.42 -2.41 -5.66
N LYS A 32 0.40 -3.06 -4.84
CA LYS A 32 1.77 -2.62 -4.60
C LYS A 32 2.61 -3.10 -5.77
N PHE A 33 3.45 -2.22 -6.29
CA PHE A 33 4.48 -2.65 -7.22
C PHE A 33 5.68 -3.12 -6.40
N VAL A 34 6.08 -4.36 -6.61
CA VAL A 34 7.29 -4.95 -6.00
C VAL A 34 8.22 -5.39 -7.11
N VAL A 35 9.53 -5.44 -6.81
CA VAL A 35 10.52 -5.90 -7.77
C VAL A 35 10.24 -7.36 -8.11
N ASP A 36 10.30 -7.68 -9.40
CA ASP A 36 10.25 -9.06 -9.90
C ASP A 36 11.59 -9.74 -9.59
N GLN A 37 11.66 -10.33 -8.39
CA GLN A 37 12.90 -10.93 -7.89
C GLN A 37 13.32 -12.15 -8.71
N GLU A 38 12.36 -12.96 -9.18
CA GLU A 38 12.62 -14.13 -10.01
C GLU A 38 13.29 -13.72 -11.32
N TYR A 39 12.73 -12.71 -12.00
CA TYR A 39 13.33 -12.20 -13.23
C TYR A 39 14.71 -11.58 -13.00
N VAL A 40 14.84 -10.75 -11.96
CA VAL A 40 16.12 -10.10 -11.61
C VAL A 40 17.19 -11.16 -11.34
N ASP A 41 16.87 -12.23 -10.62
CA ASP A 41 17.80 -13.30 -10.30
C ASP A 41 18.17 -14.15 -11.52
N ALA A 42 17.22 -14.41 -12.42
CA ALA A 42 17.50 -15.07 -13.69
C ALA A 42 18.51 -14.28 -14.53
N VAL A 43 18.30 -12.97 -14.67
CA VAL A 43 19.23 -12.09 -15.41
C VAL A 43 20.57 -12.00 -14.70
N ASN A 44 20.60 -11.85 -13.37
CA ASN A 44 21.83 -11.82 -12.60
C ASN A 44 22.62 -13.13 -12.75
N SER A 45 21.94 -14.29 -12.72
CA SER A 45 22.55 -15.60 -12.93
C SER A 45 23.17 -15.73 -14.32
N ALA A 46 22.45 -15.31 -15.36
CA ALA A 46 22.98 -15.30 -16.73
C ALA A 46 24.18 -14.35 -16.87
N SER A 47 24.09 -13.14 -16.31
CA SER A 47 25.15 -12.14 -16.41
C SER A 47 26.48 -12.61 -15.82
N ARG A 48 26.43 -13.31 -14.67
CA ARG A 48 27.61 -13.90 -14.03
C ARG A 48 28.29 -14.94 -14.92
N LYS A 49 27.50 -15.80 -15.59
CA LYS A 49 28.02 -16.82 -16.52
C LYS A 49 28.69 -16.19 -17.74
N MET A 50 28.19 -15.03 -18.17
CA MET A 50 28.69 -14.30 -19.33
C MET A 50 29.84 -13.33 -18.98
N GLY A 51 30.19 -13.17 -17.70
CA GLY A 51 31.23 -12.24 -17.26
C GLY A 51 30.88 -10.76 -17.44
N VAL A 52 29.59 -10.42 -17.56
CA VAL A 52 29.12 -9.04 -17.71
C VAL A 52 28.54 -8.51 -16.41
N ARG A 53 28.76 -7.23 -16.12
CA ARG A 53 28.21 -6.56 -14.93
C ARG A 53 26.89 -5.88 -15.30
N VAL A 54 25.83 -6.23 -14.58
CA VAL A 54 24.52 -5.58 -14.69
C VAL A 54 24.35 -4.59 -13.54
N THR A 55 23.77 -3.43 -13.82
CA THR A 55 23.39 -2.42 -12.82
C THR A 55 21.96 -1.99 -13.13
N TRP A 56 21.06 -2.20 -12.16
CA TRP A 56 19.65 -1.90 -12.32
C TRP A 56 19.37 -0.44 -11.97
N VAL A 57 18.95 0.36 -12.94
CA VAL A 57 18.47 1.74 -12.72
C VAL A 57 16.95 1.76 -12.45
N ASN A 58 16.21 0.86 -13.10
CA ASN A 58 14.79 0.64 -12.88
C ASN A 58 14.50 -0.86 -13.06
N PRO A 59 14.62 -1.68 -12.00
CA PRO A 59 14.38 -3.11 -12.12
C PRO A 59 12.91 -3.38 -12.48
N PRO A 60 12.62 -4.48 -13.19
CA PRO A 60 11.26 -4.85 -13.53
C PRO A 60 10.43 -5.08 -12.26
N THR A 61 9.17 -4.68 -12.31
CA THR A 61 8.24 -4.77 -11.19
C THR A 61 6.98 -5.51 -11.59
N ILE A 62 6.42 -6.26 -10.65
CA ILE A 62 5.11 -6.90 -10.75
C ILE A 62 4.11 -6.21 -9.84
N ARG A 63 2.82 -6.34 -10.17
CA ARG A 63 1.72 -5.93 -9.30
C ARG A 63 1.40 -7.09 -8.36
N VAL A 64 1.39 -6.82 -7.06
CA VAL A 64 0.94 -7.76 -6.04
C VAL A 64 -0.23 -7.19 -5.27
N GLU A 65 -1.18 -8.06 -4.92
CA GLU A 65 -2.27 -7.70 -4.02
C GLU A 65 -1.72 -7.57 -2.59
N LYS A 66 -2.31 -6.69 -1.76
CA LYS A 66 -1.86 -6.38 -0.40
C LYS A 66 -1.73 -7.63 0.51
N GLY A 67 -2.41 -8.73 0.19
CA GLY A 67 -2.39 -9.98 0.95
C GLY A 67 -1.29 -10.99 0.56
N ASP A 68 -0.62 -10.81 -0.59
CA ASP A 68 0.37 -11.77 -1.11
C ASP A 68 1.82 -11.43 -0.73
N ILE A 69 2.04 -10.28 -0.08
CA ILE A 69 3.35 -9.89 0.40
C ILE A 69 3.60 -10.62 1.73
N ARG A 70 4.41 -11.68 1.70
CA ARG A 70 4.97 -12.29 2.90
C ARG A 70 6.15 -11.43 3.36
N ASP A 71 5.98 -10.74 4.49
CA ASP A 71 7.06 -10.03 5.18
C ASP A 71 8.18 -10.98 5.64
#